data_AF-A0A914J0V4-F1
#
_entry.id   AF-A0A914J0V4-F1
#
_cell.length_a   1.000
_cell.length_b   1.000
_cell.length_c   1.000
_cell.angle_alpha   90.00
_cell.angle_beta   90.00
_cell.angle_gamma   90.00
#
_symmetry.space_group_name_H-M   'P 1'
#
loop_
_entity.id
_entity.type
_entity.pdbx_description
1 polymer ?
#
loop_
_entity_poly.entity_id
_entity_poly.type
_entity_poly.pdbx_seq_one_letter_code
_entity_poly.pdbx_strand_id
1 'polypeptide(L)'
;MNVPMGASEIIPDFAASLLEYFEKQLEPFLTGEYAFPDLALEQETAGAPLTNSACEASFGFLDHLTKVPPNMTTYNMSIKTVAVKNKLYDYFSSLPEMEREEMERKACENMKTSVEQAMIQKKELQQKLFRKMEEKARELAEEQSRNQRKKHKVASEVEKCGFWRTVEAMNQKLENATPKNAKSWIKSNIQFRKKVWQPSFEPKWLLQFSHKNHTFSLEELKNNLVQLIAADPEWDISEEEDCDD
;
A
#
# COMPACT_ATOMS: atom_id res chain seq x y z
N MET A 1 9.25 18.10 -4.35
CA MET A 1 9.38 16.67 -4.01
C MET A 1 8.68 15.86 -5.08
N ASN A 2 9.46 15.15 -5.90
CA ASN A 2 8.95 14.29 -6.95
C ASN A 2 8.85 12.88 -6.35
N VAL A 3 7.66 12.49 -5.89
CA VAL A 3 7.43 11.10 -5.47
C VAL A 3 7.12 10.31 -6.74
N PRO A 4 7.92 9.31 -7.12
CA PRO A 4 7.61 8.48 -8.28
C PRO A 4 6.33 7.72 -7.95
N MET A 5 5.22 8.08 -8.59
CA MET A 5 3.97 7.33 -8.51
C MET A 5 4.26 5.91 -9.00
N GLY A 6 4.26 4.95 -8.09
CA GLY A 6 4.20 3.54 -8.45
C GLY A 6 2.92 3.31 -9.26
N ALA A 7 3.02 2.52 -10.32
CA ALA A 7 1.93 2.12 -11.21
C ALA A 7 0.72 1.42 -10.52
N SER A 8 0.68 1.41 -9.18
CA SER A 8 -0.29 0.76 -8.32
C SER A 8 -1.59 1.55 -8.10
N GLU A 9 -1.64 2.85 -8.40
CA GLU A 9 -2.77 3.71 -7.99
C GLU A 9 -3.70 4.16 -9.15
N ILE A 10 -3.38 3.80 -10.40
CA ILE A 10 -4.23 4.00 -11.60
C ILE A 10 -5.25 2.84 -11.80
N ILE A 11 -5.08 1.77 -11.01
CA ILE A 11 -5.80 0.49 -11.13
C ILE A 11 -7.30 0.55 -10.78
N PRO A 12 -7.84 1.39 -9.86
CA PRO A 12 -9.23 1.27 -9.42
C PRO A 12 -10.29 1.60 -10.50
N ASP A 13 -10.04 2.58 -11.37
CA ASP A 13 -11.00 2.96 -12.42
C ASP A 13 -10.80 2.19 -13.72
N PHE A 14 -9.57 1.71 -13.98
CA PHE A 14 -9.35 0.63 -14.93
C PHE A 14 -10.22 -0.56 -14.53
N ALA A 15 -10.22 -0.92 -13.25
CA ALA A 15 -10.99 -2.04 -12.75
C ALA A 15 -12.50 -1.83 -12.88
N ALA A 16 -13.10 -0.68 -12.58
CA ALA A 16 -14.57 -0.57 -12.49
C ALA A 16 -15.34 -0.71 -13.82
N SER A 17 -15.03 0.06 -14.86
CA SER A 17 -15.75 -0.03 -16.15
C SER A 17 -15.39 -1.29 -16.95
N LEU A 18 -14.17 -1.80 -16.76
CA LEU A 18 -13.78 -3.09 -17.30
C LEU A 18 -14.39 -4.23 -16.49
N LEU A 19 -14.51 -4.12 -15.16
CA LEU A 19 -15.27 -5.07 -14.34
C LEU A 19 -16.68 -5.14 -14.86
N GLU A 20 -17.38 -4.02 -15.04
CA GLU A 20 -18.78 -4.08 -15.48
C GLU A 20 -18.93 -4.76 -16.85
N TYR A 21 -18.00 -4.47 -17.79
CA TYR A 21 -17.98 -5.14 -19.10
C TYR A 21 -17.62 -6.62 -18.99
N PHE A 22 -16.58 -6.97 -18.23
CA PHE A 22 -16.13 -8.35 -18.06
C PHE A 22 -17.10 -9.15 -17.21
N GLU A 23 -17.75 -8.59 -16.20
CA GLU A 23 -18.86 -9.20 -15.44
C GLU A 23 -20.01 -9.53 -16.38
N LYS A 24 -20.43 -8.61 -17.27
CA LYS A 24 -21.46 -8.87 -18.29
C LYS A 24 -21.01 -9.86 -19.37
N GLN A 25 -19.73 -9.87 -19.73
CA GLN A 25 -19.17 -10.84 -20.69
C GLN A 25 -18.96 -12.21 -20.06
N LEU A 26 -18.70 -12.28 -18.75
CA LEU A 26 -18.53 -13.49 -17.96
C LEU A 26 -19.87 -13.99 -17.41
N GLU A 27 -20.93 -13.18 -17.36
CA GLU A 27 -22.28 -13.56 -16.90
C GLU A 27 -22.81 -14.85 -17.56
N PRO A 28 -22.61 -15.08 -18.87
CA PRO A 28 -22.96 -16.37 -19.51
C PRO A 28 -22.04 -17.54 -19.13
N PHE A 29 -20.85 -17.26 -18.59
CA PHE A 29 -19.81 -18.25 -18.23
C PHE A 29 -19.67 -18.46 -16.71
N LEU A 30 -20.31 -17.62 -15.89
CA LEU A 30 -20.30 -17.66 -14.42
C LEU A 30 -21.33 -18.63 -13.83
N THR A 31 -21.75 -19.63 -14.59
CA THR A 31 -22.45 -20.79 -14.02
C THR A 31 -21.46 -21.71 -13.30
N GLY A 32 -21.20 -21.38 -12.03
CA GLY A 32 -20.51 -22.20 -11.01
C GLY A 32 -19.90 -21.33 -9.91
N GLU A 33 -19.94 -21.59 -8.59
CA GLU A 33 -20.34 -22.74 -7.75
C GLU A 33 -21.57 -22.44 -6.84
N TYR A 34 -22.29 -21.33 -7.05
CA TYR A 34 -23.45 -20.92 -6.23
C TYR A 34 -24.74 -20.70 -7.04
N ALA A 35 -24.94 -21.44 -8.14
CA ALA A 35 -26.22 -21.46 -8.84
C ALA A 35 -26.57 -22.91 -9.18
N PHE A 36 -27.63 -23.43 -8.56
CA PHE A 36 -28.24 -24.71 -8.94
C PHE A 36 -28.92 -24.52 -10.31
N PRO A 37 -28.38 -25.08 -11.41
CA PRO A 37 -28.98 -24.91 -12.72
C PRO A 37 -30.14 -25.90 -12.89
N ASP A 38 -31.25 -25.41 -13.43
CA ASP A 38 -32.34 -26.25 -13.93
C ASP A 38 -31.87 -26.99 -15.21
N LEU A 39 -32.40 -28.18 -15.46
CA LEU A 39 -32.07 -29.05 -16.61
C LEU A 39 -32.23 -28.35 -17.97
N ALA A 40 -33.07 -27.31 -18.03
CA ALA A 40 -33.25 -26.47 -19.21
C ALA A 40 -32.01 -25.61 -19.53
N LEU A 41 -31.32 -25.09 -18.51
CA LEU A 41 -30.13 -24.24 -18.65
C LEU A 41 -28.90 -25.07 -19.06
N GLU A 42 -28.85 -26.33 -18.64
CA GLU A 42 -27.81 -27.30 -19.00
C GLU A 42 -27.87 -27.68 -20.49
N GLN A 43 -29.07 -27.74 -21.07
CA GLN A 43 -29.26 -27.97 -22.50
C GLN A 43 -28.96 -26.72 -23.35
N GLU A 44 -29.24 -25.51 -22.84
CA GLU A 44 -28.90 -24.24 -23.51
C GLU A 44 -27.39 -23.97 -23.56
N THR A 45 -26.67 -24.37 -22.51
CA THR A 45 -25.22 -24.09 -22.36
C THR A 45 -24.32 -25.18 -22.92
N ALA A 46 -24.86 -26.36 -23.29
CA ALA A 46 -24.13 -27.47 -23.90
C ALA A 46 -23.43 -27.13 -25.23
N GLY A 47 -23.81 -26.01 -25.88
CA GLY A 47 -23.18 -25.50 -27.10
C GLY A 47 -22.07 -24.48 -26.87
N ALA A 48 -21.82 -24.05 -25.64
CA ALA A 48 -20.80 -23.05 -25.34
C ALA A 48 -19.38 -23.67 -25.39
N PRO A 49 -18.41 -23.07 -26.12
CA PRO A 49 -17.05 -23.61 -26.21
C PRO A 49 -16.37 -23.71 -24.84
N LEU A 50 -15.75 -24.86 -24.55
CA LEU A 50 -15.05 -25.16 -23.28
C LEU A 50 -13.86 -24.23 -22.97
N THR A 51 -13.38 -23.47 -23.95
CA THR A 51 -12.29 -22.50 -23.79
C THR A 51 -12.90 -21.11 -23.74
N ASN A 52 -12.61 -20.36 -22.68
CA ASN A 52 -13.01 -18.97 -22.46
C ASN A 52 -12.31 -17.98 -23.44
N SER A 53 -12.13 -18.39 -24.69
CA SER A 53 -11.38 -17.70 -25.74
C SER A 53 -11.97 -16.34 -26.07
N ALA A 54 -13.28 -16.14 -25.83
CA ALA A 54 -13.94 -14.85 -26.01
C ALA A 54 -13.48 -13.83 -24.96
N CYS A 55 -13.53 -14.17 -23.66
CA CYS A 55 -13.06 -13.27 -22.61
C CYS A 55 -11.55 -13.09 -22.68
N GLU A 56 -10.77 -14.15 -22.88
CA GLU A 56 -9.31 -14.07 -23.05
C GLU A 56 -8.92 -13.19 -24.23
N ALA A 57 -9.61 -13.30 -25.37
CA ALA A 57 -9.36 -12.44 -26.52
C ALA A 57 -9.77 -10.97 -26.26
N SER A 58 -10.76 -10.71 -25.39
CA SER A 58 -11.14 -9.37 -24.94
C SER A 58 -10.09 -8.76 -24.02
N PHE A 59 -9.55 -9.54 -23.07
CA PHE A 59 -8.41 -9.12 -22.24
C PHE A 59 -7.14 -8.91 -23.07
N GLY A 60 -6.84 -9.80 -24.02
CA GLY A 60 -5.68 -9.65 -24.91
C GLY A 60 -5.78 -8.43 -25.83
N PHE A 61 -6.98 -8.09 -26.31
CA PHE A 61 -7.19 -6.89 -27.12
C PHE A 61 -7.06 -5.61 -26.27
N LEU A 62 -7.60 -5.63 -25.06
CA LEU A 62 -7.44 -4.53 -24.12
C LEU A 62 -5.98 -4.31 -23.73
N ASP A 63 -5.23 -5.37 -23.43
CA ASP A 63 -3.80 -5.33 -23.13
C ASP A 63 -2.97 -4.82 -24.32
N HIS A 64 -3.40 -5.12 -25.55
CA HIS A 64 -2.81 -4.49 -26.73
C HIS A 64 -3.09 -2.97 -26.77
N LEU A 65 -4.33 -2.55 -26.45
CA LEU A 65 -4.71 -1.13 -26.41
C LEU A 65 -4.05 -0.35 -25.27
N THR A 66 -3.54 -0.98 -24.21
CA THR A 66 -2.75 -0.29 -23.19
C THR A 66 -1.29 -0.06 -23.62
N LYS A 67 -0.80 -0.86 -24.57
CA LYS A 67 0.61 -0.86 -25.01
C LYS A 67 0.88 -0.05 -26.29
N VAL A 68 -0.12 0.17 -27.14
CA VAL A 68 0.07 0.77 -28.48
C VAL A 68 -0.19 2.28 -28.54
N PRO A 69 -1.34 2.82 -28.08
CA PRO A 69 -1.63 4.23 -28.12
C PRO A 69 -1.36 4.89 -26.74
N PRO A 70 -0.31 5.73 -26.59
CA PRO A 70 0.09 6.27 -25.29
C PRO A 70 -0.92 7.26 -24.66
N ASN A 71 -1.85 7.79 -25.46
CA ASN A 71 -2.79 8.84 -25.04
C ASN A 71 -4.25 8.37 -25.00
N MET A 72 -4.52 7.06 -25.14
CA MET A 72 -5.89 6.57 -25.08
C MET A 72 -6.35 6.54 -23.63
N THR A 73 -7.51 7.13 -23.34
CA THR A 73 -8.12 7.00 -22.02
C THR A 73 -8.68 5.59 -21.85
N THR A 74 -8.72 5.09 -20.61
CA THR A 74 -9.30 3.79 -20.28
C THR A 74 -10.76 3.66 -20.74
N TYR A 75 -11.54 4.75 -20.63
CA TYR A 75 -12.89 4.83 -21.17
C TYR A 75 -12.96 4.59 -22.69
N ASN A 76 -12.02 5.16 -23.45
CA ASN A 76 -11.97 4.94 -24.89
C ASN A 76 -11.48 3.52 -25.22
N MET A 77 -10.60 2.94 -24.41
CA MET A 77 -10.16 1.55 -24.58
C MET A 77 -11.30 0.56 -24.36
N SER A 78 -12.14 0.76 -23.33
CA SER A 78 -13.29 -0.11 -23.07
C SER A 78 -14.32 -0.02 -24.19
N ILE A 79 -14.65 1.20 -24.65
CA ILE A 79 -15.56 1.40 -25.79
C ILE A 79 -15.04 0.68 -27.04
N LYS A 80 -13.75 0.84 -27.36
CA LYS A 80 -13.16 0.17 -28.53
C LYS A 80 -13.18 -1.36 -28.40
N THR A 81 -12.90 -1.87 -27.21
CA THR A 81 -12.95 -3.30 -26.94
C THR A 81 -14.37 -3.84 -27.16
N VAL A 82 -15.37 -3.19 -26.59
CA VAL A 82 -16.80 -3.52 -26.79
C VAL A 82 -17.17 -3.46 -28.27
N ALA A 83 -16.80 -2.37 -28.95
CA ALA A 83 -17.18 -2.14 -30.35
C ALA A 83 -16.59 -3.20 -31.30
N VAL A 84 -15.32 -3.57 -31.09
CA VAL A 84 -14.65 -4.56 -31.92
C VAL A 84 -15.14 -5.97 -31.60
N LYS A 85 -15.29 -6.33 -30.32
CA LYS A 85 -15.66 -7.69 -29.92
C LYS A 85 -17.11 -8.04 -30.20
N ASN A 86 -18.01 -7.07 -30.08
CA ASN A 86 -19.42 -7.24 -30.42
C ASN A 86 -19.72 -6.95 -31.90
N LYS A 87 -18.69 -6.71 -32.73
CA LYS A 87 -18.82 -6.38 -34.16
C LYS A 87 -19.83 -5.25 -34.40
N LEU A 88 -19.81 -4.23 -33.55
CA LEU A 88 -20.81 -3.15 -33.60
C LEU A 88 -20.81 -2.42 -34.94
N TYR A 89 -19.66 -2.32 -35.61
CA TYR A 89 -19.56 -1.75 -36.96
C TYR A 89 -20.25 -2.59 -38.03
N ASP A 90 -20.09 -3.92 -37.98
CA ASP A 90 -20.73 -4.84 -38.93
C ASP A 90 -22.25 -4.83 -38.69
N TYR A 91 -22.66 -4.88 -37.42
CA TYR A 91 -24.07 -4.76 -37.03
C TYR A 91 -24.65 -3.44 -37.53
N PHE A 92 -24.01 -2.31 -37.24
CA PHE A 92 -24.48 -1.00 -37.66
C PHE A 92 -24.58 -0.89 -39.19
N SER A 93 -23.59 -1.43 -39.92
CA SER A 93 -23.58 -1.42 -41.39
C SER A 93 -24.67 -2.30 -42.00
N SER A 94 -25.08 -3.36 -41.30
CA SER A 94 -26.12 -4.29 -41.75
C SER A 94 -27.55 -3.73 -41.63
N LEU A 95 -27.75 -2.65 -40.89
CA LEU A 95 -29.08 -2.08 -40.64
C LEU A 95 -29.58 -1.25 -41.83
N PRO A 96 -30.91 -1.17 -42.02
CA PRO A 96 -31.52 -0.26 -42.99
C PRO A 96 -31.11 1.20 -42.75
N GLU A 97 -31.03 1.98 -43.82
CA GLU A 97 -30.60 3.39 -43.77
C GLU A 97 -31.38 4.22 -42.76
N MET A 98 -32.71 4.08 -42.73
CA MET A 98 -33.58 4.76 -41.78
C MET A 98 -33.28 4.43 -40.31
N GLU A 99 -32.92 3.18 -40.01
CA GLU A 99 -32.59 2.76 -38.64
C GLU A 99 -31.20 3.25 -38.21
N ARG A 100 -30.25 3.33 -39.15
CA ARG A 100 -28.93 3.92 -38.91
C ARG A 100 -29.04 5.40 -38.59
N GLU A 101 -29.76 6.16 -39.41
CA GLU A 101 -30.00 7.59 -39.20
C GLU A 101 -30.67 7.88 -37.85
N GLU A 102 -31.66 7.05 -37.48
CA GLU A 102 -32.33 7.18 -36.19
C GLU A 102 -31.40 6.92 -34.99
N MET A 103 -30.50 5.94 -35.10
CA MET A 103 -29.51 5.67 -34.06
C MET A 103 -28.44 6.76 -33.97
N GLU A 104 -27.97 7.29 -35.10
CA GLU A 104 -27.04 8.43 -35.12
C GLU A 104 -27.67 9.67 -34.48
N ARG A 105 -28.92 9.96 -34.83
CA ARG A 105 -29.70 11.06 -34.22
C ARG A 105 -29.79 10.90 -32.71
N LYS A 106 -30.17 9.71 -32.22
CA LYS A 106 -30.21 9.42 -30.78
C LYS A 106 -28.85 9.53 -30.11
N ALA A 107 -27.78 9.10 -30.77
CA ALA A 107 -26.43 9.23 -30.23
C ALA A 107 -26.02 10.71 -30.09
N CYS A 108 -26.34 11.54 -31.09
CA CYS A 108 -26.12 12.98 -31.03
C CYS A 108 -26.95 13.67 -29.93
N GLU A 109 -28.23 13.30 -29.80
CA GLU A 109 -29.12 13.83 -28.76
C GLU A 109 -28.61 13.49 -27.35
N ASN A 110 -28.12 12.26 -27.15
CA ASN A 110 -27.63 11.79 -25.86
C ASN A 110 -26.19 12.24 -25.53
N MET A 111 -25.42 12.70 -26.53
CA MET A 111 -24.02 13.06 -26.36
C MET A 111 -23.82 14.07 -25.23
N LYS A 112 -24.67 15.10 -25.17
CA LYS A 112 -24.56 16.14 -24.15
C LYS A 112 -24.73 15.57 -22.74
N THR A 113 -25.75 14.74 -22.54
CA THR A 113 -26.03 14.08 -21.25
C THR A 113 -24.90 13.14 -20.85
N SER A 114 -24.34 12.36 -21.79
CA SER A 114 -23.21 11.48 -21.52
C SER A 114 -21.95 12.24 -21.11
N VAL A 115 -21.66 13.38 -21.74
CA VAL A 115 -20.53 14.24 -21.37
C VAL A 115 -20.70 14.83 -19.97
N GLU A 116 -21.91 15.32 -19.65
CA GLU A 116 -22.22 15.85 -18.31
C GLU A 116 -22.07 14.78 -17.22
N GLN A 117 -22.59 13.57 -17.47
CA GLN A 117 -22.43 12.43 -16.54
C GLN A 117 -20.96 12.06 -16.34
N ALA A 118 -20.16 12.01 -17.41
CA ALA A 118 -18.73 11.73 -17.32
C ALA A 118 -17.97 12.80 -16.52
N MET A 119 -18.34 14.08 -16.67
CA MET A 119 -17.75 15.17 -15.88
C MET A 119 -18.08 15.04 -14.38
N ILE A 120 -19.33 14.70 -14.05
CA ILE A 120 -19.76 14.48 -12.66
C ILE A 120 -18.98 13.32 -12.05
N GLN A 121 -18.93 12.17 -12.72
CA GLN A 121 -18.19 11.00 -12.25
C GLN A 121 -16.70 11.30 -12.05
N LYS A 122 -16.07 12.02 -12.99
CA LYS A 122 -14.68 12.46 -12.86
C LYS A 122 -14.47 13.34 -11.63
N LYS A 123 -15.38 14.28 -11.36
CA LYS A 123 -15.28 15.16 -10.19
C LYS A 123 -15.45 14.39 -8.88
N GLU A 124 -16.42 13.49 -8.81
CA GLU A 124 -16.63 12.62 -7.63
C GLU A 124 -15.40 11.76 -7.35
N LEU A 125 -14.79 11.20 -8.39
CA LEU A 125 -13.58 10.41 -8.29
C LEU A 125 -12.41 11.25 -7.77
N GLN A 126 -12.20 12.45 -8.30
CA GLN A 126 -11.17 13.36 -7.81
C GLN A 126 -11.37 13.71 -6.34
N GLN A 127 -12.62 13.93 -5.90
CA GLN A 127 -12.94 14.18 -4.50
C GLN A 127 -12.66 12.94 -3.63
N LYS A 128 -12.98 11.74 -4.09
CA LYS A 128 -12.66 10.48 -3.38
C LYS A 128 -11.15 10.30 -3.23
N LEU A 129 -10.38 10.55 -4.29
CA LEU A 129 -8.91 10.49 -4.26
C LEU A 129 -8.33 11.49 -3.27
N PHE A 130 -8.82 12.73 -3.30
CA PHE A 130 -8.38 13.76 -2.36
C PHE A 130 -8.63 13.35 -0.90
N ARG A 131 -9.83 12.86 -0.59
CA ARG A 131 -10.16 12.38 0.77
C ARG A 131 -9.25 11.23 1.22
N LYS A 132 -8.95 10.27 0.33
CA LYS A 132 -8.02 9.17 0.64
C LYS A 132 -6.60 9.67 0.90
N MET A 133 -6.12 10.66 0.14
CA MET A 133 -4.80 11.25 0.38
C MET A 133 -4.75 11.98 1.72
N GLU A 134 -5.81 12.73 2.06
CA GLU A 134 -5.92 13.43 3.33
C GLU A 134 -5.95 12.45 4.52
N GLU A 135 -6.69 11.34 4.39
CA GLU A 135 -6.73 10.28 5.39
C GLU A 135 -5.36 9.62 5.59
N LYS A 136 -4.66 9.23 4.51
CA LYS A 136 -3.29 8.68 4.59
C LYS A 136 -2.32 9.67 5.23
N ALA A 137 -2.41 10.96 4.89
CA ALA A 137 -1.56 12.00 5.46
C ALA A 137 -1.81 12.16 6.97
N ARG A 138 -3.08 12.11 7.40
CA ARG A 138 -3.46 12.16 8.81
C ARG A 138 -2.95 10.94 9.57
N GLU A 139 -3.14 9.73 9.05
CA GLU A 139 -2.64 8.49 9.66
C GLU A 139 -1.12 8.52 9.85
N LEU A 140 -0.39 8.97 8.82
CA LEU A 140 1.06 9.11 8.89
C LEU A 140 1.47 10.14 9.96
N ALA A 141 0.80 11.28 10.03
CA ALA A 141 1.07 12.31 11.03
C ALA A 141 0.78 11.82 12.46
N GLU A 142 -0.31 11.07 12.65
CA GLU A 142 -0.65 10.45 13.94
C GLU A 142 0.38 9.40 14.34
N GLU A 143 0.83 8.56 13.41
CA GLU A 143 1.88 7.57 13.66
C GLU A 143 3.20 8.25 14.05
N GLN A 144 3.61 9.28 13.32
CA GLN A 144 4.81 10.06 13.61
C GLN A 144 4.72 10.71 15.00
N SER A 145 3.59 11.35 15.32
CA SER A 145 3.34 11.95 16.64
C SER A 145 3.40 10.90 17.75
N ARG A 146 2.78 9.73 17.56
CA ARG A 146 2.83 8.62 18.52
C ARG A 146 4.26 8.10 18.71
N ASN A 147 5.03 7.98 17.64
CA ASN A 147 6.42 7.54 17.69
C ASN A 147 7.31 8.58 18.39
N GLN A 148 7.08 9.87 18.14
CA GLN A 148 7.78 10.96 18.83
C GLN A 148 7.47 10.97 20.32
N ARG A 149 6.19 10.81 20.73
CA ARG A 149 5.80 10.67 22.14
C ARG A 149 6.47 9.48 22.82
N LYS A 150 6.57 8.34 22.14
CA LYS A 150 7.28 7.16 22.65
C LYS A 150 8.78 7.44 22.83
N LYS A 151 9.43 8.11 21.86
CA LYS A 151 10.84 8.51 21.94
C LYS A 151 11.06 9.46 23.12
N HIS A 152 10.22 10.49 23.26
CA HIS A 152 10.29 11.47 24.35
C HIS A 152 10.14 10.80 25.73
N LYS A 153 9.17 9.89 25.88
CA LYS A 153 9.00 9.15 27.15
C LYS A 153 10.27 8.39 27.54
N VAL A 154 10.88 7.70 26.57
CA VAL A 154 12.11 6.93 26.81
C VAL A 154 13.30 7.85 27.09
N ALA A 155 13.40 8.99 26.41
CA ALA A 155 14.43 9.99 26.68
C ALA A 155 14.32 10.55 28.12
N SER A 156 13.12 10.92 28.55
CA SER A 156 12.87 11.42 29.91
C SER A 156 13.15 10.37 31.00
N GLU A 157 12.97 9.08 30.72
CA GLU A 157 13.37 8.01 31.64
C GLU A 157 14.89 7.90 31.78
N VAL A 158 15.64 8.10 30.69
CA VAL A 158 17.11 8.08 30.70
C VAL A 158 17.70 9.35 31.32
N GLU A 159 17.08 10.52 31.17
CA GLU A 159 17.52 11.76 31.86
C GLU A 159 17.61 11.57 33.39
N LYS A 160 16.74 10.74 33.97
CA LYS A 160 16.73 10.48 35.43
C LYS A 160 17.90 9.62 35.91
N CYS A 161 18.38 8.68 35.09
CA CYS A 161 19.45 7.74 35.46
C CYS A 161 20.80 8.05 34.79
N GLY A 162 20.80 8.94 33.80
CA GLY A 162 21.92 9.19 32.91
C GLY A 162 21.99 8.18 31.77
N PHE A 163 22.39 8.66 30.59
CA PHE A 163 22.77 7.80 29.48
C PHE A 163 24.20 7.31 29.68
N TRP A 164 24.40 5.99 29.66
CA TRP A 164 25.72 5.41 29.89
C TRP A 164 26.43 5.15 28.56
N ARG A 165 27.50 5.91 28.35
CA ARG A 165 28.38 5.79 27.17
C ARG A 165 29.53 4.82 27.38
N THR A 166 30.00 4.69 28.63
CA THR A 166 31.10 3.81 28.99
C THR A 166 30.66 2.80 30.06
N VAL A 167 31.37 1.68 30.13
CA VAL A 167 31.10 0.62 31.11
C VAL A 167 31.41 1.12 32.53
N GLU A 168 32.39 2.00 32.67
CA GLU A 168 32.78 2.65 33.93
C GLU A 168 31.64 3.52 34.46
N ALA A 169 31.06 4.38 33.61
CA ALA A 169 29.94 5.26 33.99
C ALA A 169 28.71 4.46 34.42
N MET A 170 28.45 3.34 33.73
CA MET A 170 27.40 2.40 34.13
C MET A 170 27.69 1.81 35.52
N ASN A 171 28.88 1.25 35.73
CA ASN A 171 29.22 0.58 36.99
C ASN A 171 29.18 1.54 38.18
N GLN A 172 29.74 2.76 38.06
CA GLN A 172 29.69 3.78 39.11
C GLN A 172 28.25 4.14 39.54
N LYS A 173 27.33 4.25 38.57
CA LYS A 173 25.92 4.51 38.88
C LYS A 173 25.25 3.32 39.52
N LEU A 174 25.57 2.10 39.07
CA LEU A 174 24.96 0.87 39.60
C LEU A 174 25.44 0.49 40.99
N GLU A 175 26.67 0.84 41.40
CA GLU A 175 27.22 0.56 42.73
C GLU A 175 26.33 1.08 43.87
N ASN A 176 25.70 2.23 43.66
CA ASN A 176 24.85 2.89 44.66
C ASN A 176 23.35 2.58 44.47
N ALA A 177 23.00 1.70 43.54
CA ALA A 177 21.62 1.42 43.16
C ALA A 177 21.05 0.21 43.93
N THR A 178 19.78 0.31 44.34
CA THR A 178 19.05 -0.90 44.76
C THR A 178 18.84 -1.84 43.58
N PRO A 179 18.71 -3.18 43.78
CA PRO A 179 18.51 -4.13 42.68
C PRO A 179 17.32 -3.78 41.77
N LYS A 180 16.25 -3.21 42.35
CA LYS A 180 15.08 -2.73 41.61
C LYS A 180 15.43 -1.54 40.71
N ASN A 181 16.15 -0.56 41.23
CA ASN A 181 16.56 0.63 40.48
C ASN A 181 17.58 0.28 39.40
N ALA A 182 18.56 -0.58 39.71
CA ALA A 182 19.54 -1.10 38.77
C ALA A 182 18.86 -1.73 37.54
N LYS A 183 17.90 -2.64 37.77
CA LYS A 183 17.14 -3.27 36.68
C LYS A 183 16.36 -2.25 35.85
N SER A 184 15.76 -1.26 36.51
CA SER A 184 15.03 -0.18 35.83
C SER A 184 15.93 0.66 34.94
N TRP A 185 17.08 1.11 35.47
CA TRP A 185 18.01 1.99 34.76
C TRP A 185 18.67 1.30 33.56
N ILE A 186 19.05 0.02 33.71
CA ILE A 186 19.58 -0.80 32.60
C ILE A 186 18.51 -0.93 31.51
N LYS A 187 17.26 -1.23 31.86
CA LYS A 187 16.16 -1.33 30.89
C LYS A 187 15.91 -0.01 30.16
N SER A 188 15.91 1.12 30.87
CA SER A 188 15.74 2.44 30.25
C SER A 188 16.87 2.75 29.27
N ASN A 189 18.13 2.47 29.63
CA ASN A 189 19.27 2.63 28.72
C ASN A 189 19.17 1.74 27.47
N ILE A 190 18.82 0.46 27.61
CA ILE A 190 18.60 -0.44 26.46
C ILE A 190 17.45 0.05 25.57
N GLN A 191 16.34 0.54 26.15
CA GLN A 191 15.20 1.06 25.38
C GLN A 191 15.54 2.35 24.64
N PHE A 192 16.34 3.22 25.25
CA PHE A 192 16.83 4.43 24.61
C PHE A 192 17.69 4.10 23.41
N ARG A 193 18.67 3.19 23.59
CA ARG A 193 19.48 2.68 22.47
C ARG A 193 18.59 2.08 21.37
N LYS A 194 17.59 1.27 21.72
CA LYS A 194 16.67 0.66 20.75
C LYS A 194 15.80 1.65 19.98
N LYS A 195 15.19 2.63 20.67
CA LYS A 195 14.10 3.45 20.11
C LYS A 195 14.56 4.82 19.63
N VAL A 196 15.56 5.39 20.28
CA VAL A 196 16.07 6.73 20.02
C VAL A 196 17.35 6.67 19.19
N TRP A 197 18.37 5.94 19.67
CA TRP A 197 19.66 5.81 18.99
C TRP A 197 19.55 4.97 17.70
N GLN A 198 18.78 3.88 17.73
CA GLN A 198 18.58 2.96 16.60
C GLN A 198 19.88 2.46 15.93
N PRO A 199 20.88 2.01 16.71
CA PRO A 199 22.10 1.47 16.15
C PRO A 199 21.78 0.18 15.36
N SER A 200 22.52 -0.03 14.26
CA SER A 200 22.46 -1.27 13.50
C SER A 200 23.22 -2.39 14.24
N PHE A 201 22.68 -2.82 15.39
CA PHE A 201 23.26 -3.90 16.18
C PHE A 201 22.78 -5.26 15.73
N GLU A 202 23.73 -6.15 15.45
CA GLU A 202 23.51 -7.59 15.41
C GLU A 202 24.30 -8.26 16.55
N PRO A 203 23.68 -9.15 17.33
CA PRO A 203 22.31 -9.64 17.16
C PRO A 203 21.24 -8.76 17.83
N LYS A 204 20.09 -8.56 17.15
CA LYS A 204 18.98 -7.69 17.63
C LYS A 204 18.39 -8.06 19.00
N TRP A 205 18.61 -9.27 19.51
CA TRP A 205 18.10 -9.70 20.82
C TRP A 205 18.80 -8.99 22.00
N LEU A 206 19.99 -8.41 21.79
CA LEU A 206 20.68 -7.59 22.80
C LEU A 206 19.86 -6.35 23.18
N LEU A 207 19.05 -5.82 22.25
CA LEU A 207 18.14 -4.70 22.46
C LEU A 207 16.78 -5.14 23.06
N GLN A 208 16.64 -6.41 23.46
CA GLN A 208 15.38 -6.96 23.99
C GLN A 208 15.51 -7.31 25.47
N PHE A 209 14.36 -7.53 26.11
CA PHE A 209 14.28 -7.91 27.53
C PHE A 209 14.03 -9.40 27.75
N SER A 210 13.81 -10.12 26.66
CA SER A 210 13.57 -11.55 26.63
C SER A 210 13.98 -12.09 25.27
N HIS A 211 14.31 -13.38 25.23
CA HIS A 211 14.59 -14.09 24.00
C HIS A 211 14.18 -15.56 24.16
N LYS A 212 13.57 -16.17 23.13
CA LYS A 212 13.14 -17.59 23.14
C LYS A 212 12.39 -18.00 24.42
N ASN A 213 11.35 -17.25 24.79
CA ASN A 213 10.52 -17.45 26.00
C ASN A 213 11.25 -17.33 27.35
N HIS A 214 12.51 -16.89 27.36
CA HIS A 214 13.27 -16.58 28.57
C HIS A 214 13.31 -15.08 28.81
N THR A 215 12.97 -14.64 30.02
CA THR A 215 13.08 -13.22 30.42
C THR A 215 14.42 -12.99 31.07
N PHE A 216 15.15 -11.98 30.61
CA PHE A 216 16.51 -11.76 31.09
C PHE A 216 16.56 -11.35 32.57
N SER A 217 17.52 -11.95 33.28
CA SER A 217 17.95 -11.61 34.64
C SER A 217 18.62 -10.22 34.67
N LEU A 218 18.94 -9.72 35.86
CA LEU A 218 19.62 -8.43 35.98
C LEU A 218 21.03 -8.48 35.36
N GLU A 219 21.72 -9.59 35.57
CA GLU A 219 23.07 -9.89 35.13
C GLU A 219 23.11 -10.07 33.61
N GLU A 220 22.13 -10.78 33.04
CA GLU A 220 21.99 -10.89 31.59
C GLU A 220 21.73 -9.53 30.93
N LEU A 221 20.85 -8.70 31.51
CA LEU A 221 20.60 -7.35 31.01
C LEU A 221 21.83 -6.45 31.13
N LYS A 222 22.61 -6.59 32.21
CA LYS A 222 23.88 -5.88 32.39
C LYS A 222 24.88 -6.27 31.29
N ASN A 223 25.06 -7.56 31.07
CA ASN A 223 25.96 -8.07 30.03
C ASN A 223 25.53 -7.62 28.62
N ASN A 224 24.23 -7.62 28.33
CA ASN A 224 23.71 -7.11 27.07
C ASN A 224 24.05 -5.62 26.90
N LEU A 225 23.87 -4.81 27.94
CA LEU A 225 24.19 -3.38 27.88
C LEU A 225 25.69 -3.12 27.74
N VAL A 226 26.55 -3.92 28.38
CA VAL A 226 28.01 -3.86 28.19
C VAL A 226 28.38 -4.13 26.73
N GLN A 227 27.82 -5.17 26.12
CA GLN A 227 28.06 -5.47 24.70
C GLN A 227 27.57 -4.33 23.80
N LEU A 228 26.41 -3.75 24.09
CA LEU A 228 25.85 -2.62 23.35
C LEU A 228 26.69 -1.33 23.50
N ILE A 229 27.36 -1.15 24.63
CA ILE A 229 28.27 -0.01 24.86
C ILE A 229 29.58 -0.24 24.09
N ALA A 230 30.16 -1.44 24.21
CA ALA A 230 31.45 -1.78 23.61
C ALA A 230 31.40 -1.82 22.07
N ALA A 231 30.24 -2.13 21.50
CA ALA A 231 30.06 -2.26 20.06
C ALA A 231 29.58 -0.95 19.39
N ASP A 232 29.55 0.18 20.10
CA ASP A 232 29.13 1.50 19.60
C ASP A 232 30.35 2.33 19.15
N PRO A 233 30.82 2.23 17.88
CA PRO A 233 32.03 2.91 17.40
C PRO A 233 31.82 4.42 17.14
N GLU A 234 30.58 4.92 17.15
CA GLU A 234 30.24 6.29 16.73
C GLU A 234 30.56 7.39 17.76
N TRP A 235 31.29 7.06 18.83
CA TRP A 235 31.70 8.04 19.84
C TRP A 235 33.18 7.94 20.23
N ASP A 236 34.03 7.47 19.31
CA ASP A 236 35.43 7.88 19.28
C ASP A 236 35.44 9.33 18.78
N ILE A 237 35.42 10.28 19.72
CA ILE A 237 35.42 11.71 19.42
C ILE A 237 36.74 11.97 18.67
N SER A 238 36.67 12.25 17.37
CA SER A 238 37.65 13.13 16.75
C SER A 238 37.48 14.49 17.43
N GLU A 239 38.14 14.68 18.57
CA GLU A 239 38.58 16.00 18.99
C GLU A 239 39.49 16.55 17.88
N GLU A 240 39.43 17.87 17.68
CA GLU A 240 40.18 18.67 16.71
C GLU A 240 39.59 18.75 15.29
N GLU A 241 38.78 19.78 15.06
CA GLU A 241 39.22 20.87 14.18
C GLU A 241 38.53 22.17 14.62
N ASP A 242 39.36 23.07 15.12
CA ASP A 242 39.06 24.48 15.36
C ASP A 242 38.46 25.10 14.09
N CYS A 243 37.24 25.63 14.18
CA CYS A 243 36.84 26.70 13.28
C CYS A 243 37.21 28.02 13.92
N ASP A 244 38.49 28.39 13.75
CA ASP A 244 38.91 29.79 13.78
C ASP A 244 38.25 30.54 12.60
N ASP A 245 37.67 31.70 12.95
CA ASP A 245 37.20 32.85 12.15
C ASP A 245 36.22 32.66 10.96
#